data_AF-A0A0R6MNA7-F1
#
_entry.id   AF-A0A0R6MNA7-F1
#
_cell.length_a   1.000
_cell.length_b   1.000
_cell.length_c   1.000
_cell.angle_alpha   90.00
_cell.angle_beta   90.00
_cell.angle_gamma   90.00
#
_symmetry.space_group_name_H-M   'P 1'
#
loop_
_entity.id
_entity.type
_entity.pdbx_description
1 polymer ?
#
loop_
_entity_poly.entity_id
_entity_poly.type
_entity_poly.pdbx_seq_one_letter_code
_entity_poly.pdbx_strand_id
1 'polypeptide(L)'
;MEKHFRLISVAPLFLFLYLPFAFAGHDYGQALSKSILFFEAQRSGFLPHNQRVTWRANSGLNDGKANGVDLVGGYYDAGDNVKFGLPMAFTITMMSWSIIEYGKQMAASDELVHAMDAVKWGADYLIKAHPEPHVLYGEVGDGNSDHNCWQRPEDMTTDRRAYKIDPSNPGSDLAGETAAAMAAASIVFRHSNPAYANELLAHAHQLFDFADKYRGKYDSSITVAQKYYRSISGYNDELLWAAAWLYQATNNQYYLSYLGNNGDSMGGTGWGMTEFSWDVKYAGVQTLVAKFLMQGKAGHYAPVFERYQQKAESFMCSCIGKGTRSIQKTPGGLIFRQRWNNMQFVTSASFLATVYSDYLASAGRSIKCASAIVTSSELLSFAKSQVDYILGDNPRATSYMVGYGNNYPRQVHHRASSIVSIKVNPSFVSCRGGYATWFSRKASDPNVLAGAIVGGPDAYDNFADERDNYEQTEPATYNNAPILGILARLNGGHGGYNQLLPVVVPAPTQQKPASHPKVTPAPASNSAPISIEQKMTTSWNAKGKTYYRYSTIVTNKSAKTLTDLRLSISKLYGPIWGLTKSGDSYAFPSWLDSLPAGKSLEFVYIHSASAADVSVSSYTLA
;
A
#
# COMPACT_ATOMS: atom_id res chain seq x y z
N MET A 1 41.30 74.61 2.05
CA MET A 1 42.29 73.60 2.48
C MET A 1 41.60 72.26 2.40
N GLU A 2 42.05 71.42 1.47
CA GLU A 2 41.51 70.10 1.16
C GLU A 2 41.47 69.17 2.37
N LYS A 3 40.50 68.25 2.38
CA LYS A 3 40.80 66.83 2.64
C LYS A 3 39.67 65.93 2.08
N HIS A 4 40.09 65.07 1.16
CA HIS A 4 39.31 64.03 0.51
C HIS A 4 38.74 63.01 1.50
N PHE A 5 37.54 62.50 1.25
CA PHE A 5 37.13 61.18 1.73
C PHE A 5 36.58 60.34 0.57
N ARG A 6 37.23 59.19 0.39
CA ARG A 6 36.98 58.18 -0.65
C ARG A 6 35.65 57.46 -0.42
N LEU A 7 34.84 57.30 -1.46
CA LEU A 7 33.79 56.28 -1.51
C LEU A 7 34.44 54.88 -1.59
N ILE A 8 34.09 54.00 -0.65
CA ILE A 8 34.34 52.56 -0.77
C ILE A 8 33.02 51.92 -1.20
N SER A 9 32.97 51.49 -2.47
CA SER A 9 31.91 50.65 -3.00
C SER A 9 32.20 49.20 -2.57
N VAL A 10 31.32 48.62 -1.75
CA VAL A 10 31.35 47.19 -1.42
C VAL A 10 30.25 46.52 -2.23
N ALA A 11 30.64 45.88 -3.33
CA ALA A 11 29.78 44.97 -4.08
C ALA A 11 29.69 43.63 -3.32
N PRO A 12 28.49 43.08 -3.05
CA PRO A 12 28.38 41.73 -2.50
C PRO A 12 28.67 40.71 -3.61
N LEU A 13 29.73 39.94 -3.41
CA LEU A 13 30.09 38.81 -4.26
C LEU A 13 29.06 37.68 -4.02
N PHE A 14 28.06 37.55 -4.88
CA PHE A 14 27.16 36.40 -4.88
C PHE A 14 27.92 35.18 -5.44
N LEU A 15 28.43 34.35 -4.54
CA LEU A 15 28.97 33.04 -4.86
C LEU A 15 27.79 32.13 -5.29
N PHE A 16 27.54 32.04 -6.60
CA PHE A 16 26.64 31.03 -7.17
C PHE A 16 27.29 29.65 -6.97
N LEU A 17 27.01 29.02 -5.82
CA LEU A 17 27.14 27.58 -5.66
C LEU A 17 26.10 26.93 -6.58
N TYR A 18 26.53 26.55 -7.78
CA TYR A 18 25.85 25.56 -8.61
C TYR A 18 25.91 24.21 -7.90
N LEU A 19 25.06 24.03 -6.89
CA LEU A 19 24.66 22.71 -6.46
C LEU A 19 23.88 22.09 -7.62
N PRO A 20 24.26 20.91 -8.13
CA PRO A 20 23.42 20.21 -9.07
C PRO A 20 22.11 19.92 -8.34
N PHE A 21 21.02 20.57 -8.76
CA PHE A 21 19.69 20.09 -8.46
C PHE A 21 19.58 18.70 -9.08
N ALA A 22 19.89 17.68 -8.30
CA ALA A 22 19.40 16.35 -8.59
C ALA A 22 17.88 16.46 -8.49
N PHE A 23 17.20 16.54 -9.63
CA PHE A 23 15.79 16.18 -9.71
C PHE A 23 15.70 14.69 -9.42
N ALA A 24 15.79 14.32 -8.13
CA ALA A 24 15.61 12.96 -7.66
C ALA A 24 14.10 12.73 -7.54
N GLY A 25 13.51 12.09 -8.53
CA GLY A 25 12.13 11.62 -8.43
C GLY A 25 12.01 10.50 -7.38
N HIS A 26 10.85 10.41 -6.74
CA HIS A 26 10.51 9.31 -5.83
C HIS A 26 10.28 8.00 -6.61
N ASP A 27 10.68 6.87 -6.02
CA ASP A 27 10.39 5.53 -6.53
C ASP A 27 8.99 5.10 -6.08
N TYR A 28 7.98 5.52 -6.82
CA TYR A 28 6.59 5.21 -6.52
C TYR A 28 6.27 3.71 -6.60
N GLY A 29 7.00 2.95 -7.42
CA GLY A 29 6.88 1.50 -7.50
C GLY A 29 7.30 0.84 -6.17
N GLN A 30 8.47 1.22 -5.64
CA GLN A 30 8.91 0.75 -4.33
C GLN A 30 7.96 1.17 -3.20
N ALA A 31 7.46 2.41 -3.23
CA ALA A 31 6.48 2.87 -2.25
C ALA A 31 5.17 2.06 -2.31
N LEU A 32 4.71 1.70 -3.52
CA LEU A 32 3.52 0.86 -3.72
C LEU A 32 3.70 -0.52 -3.10
N SER A 33 4.80 -1.22 -3.43
CA SER A 33 5.11 -2.55 -2.87
C SER A 33 5.14 -2.53 -1.35
N LYS A 34 5.75 -1.50 -0.75
CA LYS A 34 5.80 -1.32 0.70
C LYS A 34 4.40 -1.07 1.29
N SER A 35 3.60 -0.19 0.69
CA SER A 35 2.26 0.09 1.17
C SER A 35 1.38 -1.17 1.20
N ILE A 36 1.55 -2.10 0.25
CA ILE A 36 0.85 -3.39 0.27
C ILE A 36 1.37 -4.31 1.39
N LEU A 37 2.68 -4.31 1.67
CA LEU A 37 3.25 -5.06 2.81
C LEU A 37 2.68 -4.61 4.16
N PHE A 38 2.34 -3.33 4.32
CA PHE A 38 1.70 -2.84 5.54
C PHE A 38 0.39 -3.60 5.83
N PHE A 39 -0.44 -3.86 4.82
CA PHE A 39 -1.66 -4.64 5.02
C PHE A 39 -1.37 -6.08 5.49
N GLU A 40 -0.33 -6.74 4.96
CA GLU A 40 0.09 -8.05 5.49
C GLU A 40 0.51 -7.98 6.97
N ALA A 41 1.13 -6.86 7.37
CA ALA A 41 1.50 -6.61 8.75
C ALA A 41 0.32 -6.29 9.68
N GLN A 42 -0.85 -5.93 9.15
CA GLN A 42 -2.09 -5.69 9.91
C GLN A 42 -3.00 -6.92 10.04
N ARG A 43 -2.71 -8.03 9.35
CA ARG A 43 -3.60 -9.20 9.33
C ARG A 43 -3.81 -9.80 10.73
N SER A 44 -5.06 -10.11 11.08
CA SER A 44 -5.45 -10.95 12.22
C SER A 44 -5.87 -12.33 11.72
N GLY A 45 -5.74 -13.37 12.55
CA GLY A 45 -6.16 -14.74 12.23
C GLY A 45 -5.01 -15.67 11.80
N PHE A 46 -5.34 -16.69 11.01
CA PHE A 46 -4.37 -17.64 10.47
C PHE A 46 -3.66 -17.07 9.26
N LEU A 47 -2.41 -16.63 9.43
CA LEU A 47 -1.64 -16.02 8.37
C LEU A 47 -1.28 -17.05 7.28
N PRO A 48 -1.31 -16.66 5.99
CA PRO A 48 -1.03 -17.58 4.91
C PRO A 48 0.46 -17.93 4.85
N HIS A 49 0.78 -19.15 4.42
CA HIS A 49 2.17 -19.64 4.36
C HIS A 49 3.10 -18.81 3.46
N ASN A 50 2.55 -18.14 2.44
CA ASN A 50 3.27 -17.28 1.52
C ASN A 50 3.32 -15.80 1.97
N GLN A 51 2.94 -15.48 3.21
CA GLN A 51 3.04 -14.12 3.73
C GLN A 51 4.49 -13.60 3.71
N ARG A 52 4.69 -12.39 3.18
CA ARG A 52 6.00 -11.74 3.02
C ARG A 52 6.46 -11.07 4.32
N VAL A 53 5.53 -10.57 5.13
CA VAL A 53 5.84 -10.04 6.48
C VAL A 53 6.15 -11.19 7.43
N THR A 54 7.42 -11.51 7.58
CA THR A 54 7.88 -12.70 8.30
C THR A 54 7.91 -12.57 9.81
N TRP A 55 7.86 -11.35 10.37
CA TRP A 55 7.93 -11.13 11.82
C TRP A 55 6.58 -11.26 12.54
N ARG A 56 5.47 -11.36 11.80
CA ARG A 56 4.12 -11.67 12.32
C ARG A 56 3.86 -13.18 12.39
N ALA A 57 2.99 -13.60 13.30
CA ALA A 57 2.43 -14.95 13.35
C ALA A 57 0.91 -14.93 13.64
N ASN A 58 0.31 -16.12 13.72
CA ASN A 58 -1.14 -16.29 13.92
C ASN A 58 -1.62 -15.61 15.22
N SER A 59 -2.73 -14.89 15.15
CA SER A 59 -3.29 -14.13 16.29
C SER A 59 -4.83 -14.08 16.21
N GLY A 60 -5.51 -13.74 17.32
CA GLY A 60 -6.97 -13.58 17.31
C GLY A 60 -7.75 -14.85 16.95
N LEU A 61 -7.22 -16.03 17.29
CA LEU A 61 -7.73 -17.33 16.81
C LEU A 61 -9.05 -17.78 17.46
N ASN A 62 -9.56 -17.01 18.42
CA ASN A 62 -10.84 -17.28 19.08
C ASN A 62 -11.87 -16.17 18.80
N ASP A 63 -11.59 -15.26 17.86
CA ASP A 63 -12.50 -14.18 17.50
C ASP A 63 -13.89 -14.72 17.10
N GLY A 64 -14.93 -14.22 17.76
CA GLY A 64 -16.32 -14.63 17.51
C GLY A 64 -16.77 -15.93 18.22
N LYS A 65 -15.85 -16.75 18.73
CA LYS A 65 -16.17 -18.04 19.35
C LYS A 65 -17.16 -17.92 20.51
N ALA A 66 -17.01 -16.90 21.35
CA ALA A 66 -17.93 -16.62 22.47
C ALA A 66 -19.35 -16.22 22.01
N ASN A 67 -19.47 -15.75 20.77
CA ASN A 67 -20.72 -15.34 20.13
C ASN A 67 -21.31 -16.44 19.23
N GLY A 68 -20.68 -17.61 19.15
CA GLY A 68 -21.14 -18.73 18.31
C GLY A 68 -20.87 -18.55 16.81
N VAL A 69 -19.97 -17.65 16.42
CA VAL A 69 -19.62 -17.35 15.03
C VAL A 69 -18.10 -17.46 14.81
N ASP A 70 -17.65 -17.68 13.57
CA ASP A 70 -16.24 -17.57 13.21
C ASP A 70 -15.97 -16.14 12.74
N LEU A 71 -15.23 -15.36 13.52
CA LEU A 71 -14.78 -14.03 13.14
C LEU A 71 -13.26 -13.96 13.03
N VAL A 72 -12.56 -15.09 12.87
CA VAL A 72 -11.10 -15.13 12.66
C VAL A 72 -10.77 -14.57 11.28
N GLY A 73 -9.80 -13.64 11.21
CA GLY A 73 -9.43 -12.93 9.98
C GLY A 73 -9.49 -11.41 10.13
N GLY A 74 -9.44 -10.71 9.01
CA GLY A 74 -9.56 -9.24 8.94
C GLY A 74 -8.28 -8.52 9.33
N TYR A 75 -8.38 -7.20 9.49
CA TYR A 75 -7.25 -6.33 9.82
C TYR A 75 -7.40 -5.75 11.23
N TYR A 76 -6.29 -5.67 11.95
CA TYR A 76 -6.20 -4.73 13.05
C TYR A 76 -6.19 -3.30 12.51
N ASP A 77 -6.86 -2.41 13.21
CA ASP A 77 -7.19 -1.08 12.70
C ASP A 77 -5.97 -0.17 12.53
N ALA A 78 -5.18 -0.04 13.61
CA ALA A 78 -4.06 0.90 13.70
C ALA A 78 -2.85 0.29 14.44
N GLY A 79 -2.38 0.95 15.50
CA GLY A 79 -1.34 0.45 16.41
C GLY A 79 -1.81 -0.60 17.42
N ASP A 80 -3.12 -0.88 17.42
CA ASP A 80 -3.87 -1.71 18.35
C ASP A 80 -4.28 -3.05 17.77
N ASN A 81 -5.05 -3.83 18.54
CA ASN A 81 -5.51 -5.14 18.11
C ASN A 81 -7.03 -5.26 18.04
N VAL A 82 -7.75 -4.14 18.05
CA VAL A 82 -9.20 -4.14 17.83
C VAL A 82 -9.48 -4.21 16.33
N LYS A 83 -10.58 -4.86 15.97
CA LYS A 83 -11.10 -4.89 14.60
C LYS A 83 -12.33 -4.00 14.53
N PHE A 84 -12.13 -2.73 14.21
CA PHE A 84 -13.23 -1.78 13.99
C PHE A 84 -13.78 -1.91 12.58
N GLY A 85 -15.05 -2.28 12.46
CA GLY A 85 -15.69 -2.65 11.20
C GLY A 85 -15.90 -1.47 10.25
N LEU A 86 -16.28 -0.29 10.76
CA LEU A 86 -16.53 0.89 9.93
C LEU A 86 -15.27 1.36 9.18
N PRO A 87 -14.13 1.67 9.85
CA PRO A 87 -12.90 2.04 9.15
C PRO A 87 -12.30 0.89 8.33
N MET A 88 -12.50 -0.38 8.74
CA MET A 88 -12.06 -1.53 7.93
C MET A 88 -12.84 -1.65 6.62
N ALA A 89 -14.16 -1.48 6.66
CA ALA A 89 -14.99 -1.48 5.45
C ALA A 89 -14.56 -0.35 4.51
N PHE A 90 -14.36 0.88 5.03
CA PHE A 90 -13.83 1.99 4.25
C PHE A 90 -12.47 1.70 3.62
N THR A 91 -11.56 1.08 4.38
CA THR A 91 -10.26 0.62 3.87
C THR A 91 -10.42 -0.32 2.68
N ILE A 92 -11.33 -1.31 2.77
CA ILE A 92 -11.58 -2.28 1.70
C ILE A 92 -12.21 -1.60 0.47
N THR A 93 -13.13 -0.65 0.67
CA THR A 93 -13.70 0.16 -0.41
C THR A 93 -12.59 0.94 -1.13
N MET A 94 -11.69 1.61 -0.41
CA MET A 94 -10.62 2.44 -0.99
C MET A 94 -9.53 1.62 -1.69
N MET A 95 -9.16 0.45 -1.14
CA MET A 95 -8.26 -0.48 -1.84
C MET A 95 -8.91 -0.99 -3.13
N SER A 96 -10.20 -1.33 -3.07
CA SER A 96 -10.95 -1.78 -4.25
C SER A 96 -11.04 -0.69 -5.30
N TRP A 97 -11.35 0.55 -4.91
CA TRP A 97 -11.40 1.69 -5.82
C TRP A 97 -10.03 1.95 -6.46
N SER A 98 -8.94 1.84 -5.70
CA SER A 98 -7.59 1.93 -6.23
C SER A 98 -7.30 0.91 -7.32
N ILE A 99 -7.72 -0.35 -7.14
CA ILE A 99 -7.55 -1.41 -8.15
C ILE A 99 -8.48 -1.20 -9.36
N ILE A 100 -9.70 -0.72 -9.13
CA ILE A 100 -10.68 -0.43 -10.19
C ILE A 100 -10.13 0.64 -11.14
N GLU A 101 -9.54 1.71 -10.63
CA GLU A 101 -8.99 2.78 -11.48
C GLU A 101 -7.61 2.45 -12.03
N TYR A 102 -6.75 1.76 -11.26
CA TYR A 102 -5.32 1.64 -11.56
C TYR A 102 -4.76 0.21 -11.54
N GLY A 103 -5.63 -0.81 -11.59
CA GLY A 103 -5.21 -2.22 -11.56
C GLY A 103 -4.32 -2.62 -12.73
N LYS A 104 -4.41 -1.93 -13.88
CA LYS A 104 -3.48 -2.12 -15.01
C LYS A 104 -2.07 -1.66 -14.69
N GLN A 105 -1.93 -0.51 -14.04
CA GLN A 105 -0.65 0.02 -13.60
C GLN A 105 -0.04 -0.87 -12.51
N MET A 106 -0.88 -1.38 -11.59
CA MET A 106 -0.44 -2.37 -10.59
C MET A 106 -0.02 -3.69 -11.24
N ALA A 107 -0.68 -4.12 -12.32
CA ALA A 107 -0.30 -5.32 -13.06
C ALA A 107 1.05 -5.13 -13.78
N ALA A 108 1.29 -3.95 -14.36
CA ALA A 108 2.56 -3.61 -15.00
C ALA A 108 3.74 -3.56 -14.03
N SER A 109 3.48 -3.44 -12.72
CA SER A 109 4.49 -3.49 -11.65
C SER A 109 4.44 -4.76 -10.81
N ASP A 110 3.78 -5.82 -11.27
CA ASP A 110 3.62 -7.12 -10.57
C ASP A 110 2.98 -7.03 -9.16
N GLU A 111 2.28 -5.94 -8.84
CA GLU A 111 1.66 -5.72 -7.52
C GLU A 111 0.14 -5.99 -7.51
N LEU A 112 -0.49 -6.18 -8.68
CA LEU A 112 -1.94 -6.39 -8.75
C LEU A 112 -2.40 -7.58 -7.92
N VAL A 113 -1.69 -8.71 -7.98
CA VAL A 113 -2.03 -9.91 -7.19
C VAL A 113 -1.98 -9.60 -5.69
N HIS A 114 -0.93 -8.93 -5.24
CA HIS A 114 -0.78 -8.58 -3.83
C HIS A 114 -1.83 -7.59 -3.35
N ALA A 115 -2.19 -6.60 -4.19
CA ALA A 115 -3.28 -5.67 -3.89
C ALA A 115 -4.64 -6.39 -3.84
N MET A 116 -4.92 -7.30 -4.77
CA MET A 116 -6.13 -8.12 -4.76
C MET A 116 -6.19 -9.03 -3.54
N ASP A 117 -5.08 -9.66 -3.15
CA ASP A 117 -5.00 -10.47 -1.92
C ASP A 117 -5.27 -9.63 -0.66
N ALA A 118 -4.82 -8.36 -0.64
CA ALA A 118 -5.13 -7.44 0.45
C ALA A 118 -6.63 -7.10 0.52
N VAL A 119 -7.30 -6.87 -0.62
CA VAL A 119 -8.77 -6.70 -0.66
C VAL A 119 -9.46 -7.97 -0.21
N LYS A 120 -9.07 -9.13 -0.74
CA LYS A 120 -9.70 -10.42 -0.44
C LYS A 120 -9.64 -10.74 1.05
N TRP A 121 -8.51 -10.49 1.71
CA TRP A 121 -8.35 -10.75 3.15
C TRP A 121 -9.38 -10.00 4.00
N GLY A 122 -9.63 -8.74 3.68
CA GLY A 122 -10.64 -7.93 4.35
C GLY A 122 -12.06 -8.37 3.98
N ALA A 123 -12.33 -8.59 2.69
CA ALA A 123 -13.64 -9.00 2.20
C ALA A 123 -14.07 -10.38 2.74
N ASP A 124 -13.16 -11.35 2.84
CA ASP A 124 -13.41 -12.65 3.47
C ASP A 124 -13.86 -12.50 4.93
N TYR A 125 -13.26 -11.56 5.68
CA TYR A 125 -13.70 -11.25 7.04
C TYR A 125 -15.09 -10.59 7.07
N LEU A 126 -15.37 -9.66 6.16
CA LEU A 126 -16.68 -9.02 6.08
C LEU A 126 -17.80 -10.02 5.72
N ILE A 127 -17.50 -11.06 4.93
CA ILE A 127 -18.45 -12.16 4.64
C ILE A 127 -18.78 -12.90 5.93
N LYS A 128 -17.75 -13.29 6.70
CA LYS A 128 -17.92 -13.95 8.00
C LYS A 128 -18.69 -13.08 9.01
N ALA A 129 -18.45 -11.76 8.98
CA ALA A 129 -19.11 -10.81 9.85
C ALA A 129 -20.59 -10.59 9.49
N HIS A 130 -21.04 -10.99 8.31
CA HIS A 130 -22.42 -10.87 7.84
C HIS A 130 -23.07 -12.27 7.65
N PRO A 131 -23.36 -13.00 8.75
CA PRO A 131 -23.84 -14.38 8.70
C PRO A 131 -25.31 -14.51 8.26
N GLU A 132 -26.11 -13.45 8.43
CA GLU A 132 -27.55 -13.42 8.11
C GLU A 132 -27.89 -12.06 7.49
N PRO A 133 -28.93 -11.96 6.62
CA PRO A 133 -29.20 -10.76 5.81
C PRO A 133 -29.31 -9.43 6.57
N HIS A 134 -29.72 -9.47 7.84
CA HIS A 134 -29.91 -8.28 8.69
C HIS A 134 -29.06 -8.33 9.96
N VAL A 135 -27.94 -9.08 9.97
CA VAL A 135 -27.04 -9.18 11.12
C VAL A 135 -25.60 -8.93 10.67
N LEU A 136 -24.98 -7.87 11.19
CA LEU A 136 -23.59 -7.54 10.87
C LEU A 136 -22.77 -7.34 12.16
N TYR A 137 -21.69 -8.10 12.31
CA TYR A 137 -20.70 -7.90 13.36
C TYR A 137 -19.77 -6.73 12.99
N GLY A 138 -19.80 -5.68 13.80
CA GLY A 138 -19.12 -4.41 13.53
C GLY A 138 -17.84 -4.21 14.33
N GLU A 139 -17.59 -4.99 15.37
CA GLU A 139 -16.41 -4.83 16.22
C GLU A 139 -16.01 -6.16 16.87
N VAL A 140 -14.70 -6.44 16.95
CA VAL A 140 -14.14 -7.55 17.72
C VAL A 140 -12.98 -7.05 18.58
N GLY A 141 -13.12 -7.16 19.90
CA GLY A 141 -12.23 -6.51 20.87
C GLY A 141 -12.93 -5.36 21.59
N ASP A 142 -12.73 -5.22 22.89
CA ASP A 142 -13.10 -3.99 23.62
C ASP A 142 -11.90 -3.04 23.64
N GLY A 143 -12.07 -1.87 23.03
CA GLY A 143 -10.98 -0.89 22.90
C GLY A 143 -10.39 -0.44 24.23
N ASN A 144 -11.18 -0.32 25.31
CA ASN A 144 -10.61 0.10 26.59
C ASN A 144 -9.67 -0.98 27.14
N SER A 145 -10.06 -2.25 27.08
CA SER A 145 -9.24 -3.36 27.55
C SER A 145 -8.00 -3.55 26.67
N ASP A 146 -8.14 -3.43 25.35
CA ASP A 146 -7.03 -3.55 24.40
C ASP A 146 -6.01 -2.40 24.57
N HIS A 147 -6.49 -1.18 24.76
CA HIS A 147 -5.66 0.02 24.94
C HIS A 147 -5.07 0.16 26.34
N ASN A 148 -5.53 -0.65 27.30
CA ASN A 148 -4.89 -0.82 28.60
C ASN A 148 -3.68 -1.77 28.55
N CYS A 149 -3.43 -2.43 27.42
CA CYS A 149 -2.37 -3.42 27.24
C CYS A 149 -1.46 -3.10 26.05
N TRP A 150 -0.16 -3.27 26.24
CA TRP A 150 0.83 -3.14 25.16
C TRP A 150 1.40 -4.52 24.78
N GLN A 151 0.58 -5.37 24.16
CA GLN A 151 0.96 -6.75 23.83
C GLN A 151 1.06 -6.96 22.33
N ARG A 152 1.88 -7.93 21.93
CA ARG A 152 1.86 -8.45 20.56
C ARG A 152 0.47 -9.01 20.26
N PRO A 153 -0.02 -8.93 19.02
CA PRO A 153 -1.24 -9.62 18.60
C PRO A 153 -1.25 -11.11 19.00
N GLU A 154 -0.09 -11.76 18.91
CA GLU A 154 0.08 -13.19 19.17
C GLU A 154 0.02 -13.55 20.67
N ASP A 155 0.21 -12.58 21.57
CA ASP A 155 0.16 -12.75 23.04
C ASP A 155 -1.12 -12.17 23.67
N MET A 156 -2.10 -11.76 22.86
CA MET A 156 -3.28 -11.07 23.37
C MET A 156 -4.02 -11.89 24.44
N THR A 157 -4.26 -11.25 25.57
CA THR A 157 -5.09 -11.77 26.67
C THR A 157 -6.29 -10.88 27.00
N THR A 158 -6.55 -9.87 26.18
CA THR A 158 -7.61 -8.86 26.35
C THR A 158 -8.99 -9.41 25.96
N ASP A 159 -10.08 -8.74 26.35
CA ASP A 159 -11.43 -9.17 25.96
C ASP A 159 -11.61 -8.97 24.45
N ARG A 160 -11.96 -10.06 23.76
CA ARG A 160 -12.19 -10.12 22.31
C ARG A 160 -13.64 -10.42 21.95
N ARG A 161 -14.57 -10.02 22.81
CA ARG A 161 -16.01 -10.06 22.52
C ARG A 161 -16.31 -9.38 21.19
N ALA A 162 -17.25 -9.98 20.45
CA ALA A 162 -17.76 -9.38 19.23
C ALA A 162 -19.08 -8.63 19.48
N TYR A 163 -19.23 -7.49 18.80
CA TYR A 163 -20.41 -6.63 18.85
C TYR A 163 -21.05 -6.55 17.46
N LYS A 164 -22.38 -6.42 17.43
CA LYS A 164 -23.15 -6.49 16.19
C LYS A 164 -24.23 -5.41 16.13
N ILE A 165 -24.70 -5.18 14.92
CA ILE A 165 -25.94 -4.46 14.61
C ILE A 165 -26.97 -5.45 14.05
N ASP A 166 -28.24 -5.17 14.32
CA ASP A 166 -29.40 -5.96 13.89
C ASP A 166 -30.65 -5.06 13.79
N PRO A 167 -31.85 -5.56 13.40
CA PRO A 167 -33.03 -4.71 13.27
C PRO A 167 -33.47 -3.99 14.55
N SER A 168 -33.12 -4.53 15.73
CA SER A 168 -33.42 -3.89 17.02
C SER A 168 -32.34 -2.89 17.45
N ASN A 169 -31.12 -3.06 16.95
CA ASN A 169 -29.97 -2.19 17.21
C ASN A 169 -29.29 -1.84 15.87
N PRO A 170 -29.88 -0.93 15.07
CA PRO A 170 -29.46 -0.67 13.69
C PRO A 170 -28.12 0.06 13.60
N GLY A 171 -27.52 0.06 12.40
CA GLY A 171 -26.30 0.79 12.07
C GLY A 171 -26.11 0.95 10.57
N SER A 172 -26.83 1.90 9.98
CA SER A 172 -26.90 2.16 8.54
C SER A 172 -25.59 2.65 7.94
N ASP A 173 -24.81 3.40 8.71
CA ASP A 173 -23.46 3.84 8.36
C ASP A 173 -22.53 2.62 8.20
N LEU A 174 -22.43 1.78 9.22
CA LEU A 174 -21.61 0.56 9.18
C LEU A 174 -22.09 -0.42 8.08
N ALA A 175 -23.40 -0.70 8.02
CA ALA A 175 -23.95 -1.60 7.01
C ALA A 175 -23.81 -1.03 5.59
N GLY A 176 -24.01 0.28 5.41
CA GLY A 176 -23.83 0.99 4.14
C GLY A 176 -22.38 0.97 3.66
N GLU A 177 -21.41 1.30 4.52
CA GLU A 177 -20.00 1.22 4.14
C GLU A 177 -19.57 -0.23 3.83
N THR A 178 -20.08 -1.21 4.58
CA THR A 178 -19.81 -2.62 4.29
C THR A 178 -20.43 -3.06 2.95
N ALA A 179 -21.63 -2.58 2.62
CA ALA A 179 -22.25 -2.80 1.31
C ALA A 179 -21.41 -2.18 0.18
N ALA A 180 -20.89 -0.97 0.37
CA ALA A 180 -19.99 -0.30 -0.57
C ALA A 180 -18.69 -1.10 -0.78
N ALA A 181 -18.08 -1.57 0.30
CA ALA A 181 -16.87 -2.38 0.27
C ALA A 181 -17.07 -3.67 -0.54
N MET A 182 -18.16 -4.40 -0.28
CA MET A 182 -18.50 -5.63 -0.99
C MET A 182 -18.82 -5.38 -2.47
N ALA A 183 -19.58 -4.32 -2.77
CA ALA A 183 -19.90 -3.95 -4.15
C ALA A 183 -18.64 -3.57 -4.94
N ALA A 184 -17.75 -2.75 -4.37
CA ALA A 184 -16.48 -2.37 -5.00
C ALA A 184 -15.56 -3.60 -5.18
N ALA A 185 -15.39 -4.43 -4.15
CA ALA A 185 -14.60 -5.66 -4.23
C ALA A 185 -15.15 -6.63 -5.29
N SER A 186 -16.48 -6.71 -5.46
CA SER A 186 -17.07 -7.56 -6.49
C SER A 186 -16.62 -7.19 -7.91
N ILE A 187 -16.34 -5.91 -8.18
CA ILE A 187 -15.83 -5.43 -9.48
C ILE A 187 -14.39 -5.92 -9.65
N VAL A 188 -13.57 -5.81 -8.60
CA VAL A 188 -12.16 -6.26 -8.60
C VAL A 188 -12.06 -7.75 -8.96
N PHE A 189 -12.91 -8.60 -8.39
CA PHE A 189 -12.86 -10.05 -8.62
C PHE A 189 -13.72 -10.53 -9.78
N ARG A 190 -14.51 -9.66 -10.43
CA ARG A 190 -15.50 -10.05 -11.45
C ARG A 190 -14.92 -10.93 -12.55
N HIS A 191 -13.72 -10.60 -13.03
CA HIS A 191 -13.09 -11.30 -14.14
C HIS A 191 -12.28 -12.53 -13.69
N SER A 192 -11.61 -12.44 -12.52
CA SER A 192 -10.71 -13.48 -12.02
C SER A 192 -11.40 -14.57 -11.22
N ASN A 193 -12.47 -14.23 -10.50
CA ASN A 193 -13.29 -15.14 -9.71
C ASN A 193 -14.77 -14.70 -9.70
N PRO A 194 -15.53 -14.99 -10.79
CA PRO A 194 -16.92 -14.56 -10.91
C PRO A 194 -17.85 -15.09 -9.81
N ALA A 195 -17.57 -16.30 -9.29
CA ALA A 195 -18.37 -16.91 -8.23
C ALA A 195 -18.24 -16.10 -6.91
N TYR A 196 -17.00 -15.80 -6.51
CA TYR A 196 -16.75 -14.94 -5.35
C TYR A 196 -17.28 -13.52 -5.56
N ALA A 197 -17.16 -12.97 -6.76
CA ALA A 197 -17.77 -11.67 -7.08
C ALA A 197 -19.30 -11.67 -6.95
N ASN A 198 -19.98 -12.78 -7.26
CA ASN A 198 -21.42 -12.93 -7.04
C ASN A 198 -21.78 -13.04 -5.55
N GLU A 199 -20.98 -13.78 -4.78
CA GLU A 199 -21.12 -13.87 -3.32
C GLU A 199 -21.00 -12.49 -2.66
N LEU A 200 -19.97 -11.73 -3.01
CA LEU A 200 -19.79 -10.35 -2.54
C LEU A 200 -20.99 -9.46 -2.88
N LEU A 201 -21.50 -9.52 -4.11
CA LEU A 201 -22.70 -8.76 -4.49
C LEU A 201 -23.95 -9.18 -3.71
N ALA A 202 -24.12 -10.47 -3.42
CA ALA A 202 -25.25 -10.94 -2.62
C ALA A 202 -25.23 -10.32 -1.21
N HIS A 203 -24.07 -10.33 -0.55
CA HIS A 203 -23.91 -9.64 0.74
C HIS A 203 -24.11 -8.12 0.59
N ALA A 204 -23.61 -7.50 -0.48
CA ALA A 204 -23.77 -6.06 -0.70
C ALA A 204 -25.25 -5.64 -0.84
N HIS A 205 -26.05 -6.40 -1.58
CA HIS A 205 -27.49 -6.15 -1.73
C HIS A 205 -28.23 -6.28 -0.40
N GLN A 206 -27.96 -7.34 0.36
CA GLN A 206 -28.58 -7.58 1.67
C GLN A 206 -28.20 -6.50 2.69
N LEU A 207 -26.92 -6.10 2.75
CA LEU A 207 -26.45 -5.05 3.67
C LEU A 207 -27.02 -3.68 3.31
N PHE A 208 -27.17 -3.36 2.02
CA PHE A 208 -27.84 -2.13 1.60
C PHE A 208 -29.32 -2.12 2.00
N ASP A 209 -30.04 -3.22 1.76
CA ASP A 209 -31.43 -3.37 2.21
C ASP A 209 -31.54 -3.21 3.73
N PHE A 210 -30.66 -3.86 4.49
CA PHE A 210 -30.57 -3.73 5.93
C PHE A 210 -30.38 -2.27 6.37
N ALA A 211 -29.38 -1.60 5.80
CA ALA A 211 -28.99 -0.23 6.13
C ALA A 211 -30.11 0.78 5.85
N ASP A 212 -30.77 0.67 4.70
CA ASP A 212 -31.80 1.62 4.27
C ASP A 212 -33.14 1.39 4.99
N LYS A 213 -33.48 0.13 5.27
CA LYS A 213 -34.74 -0.27 5.92
C LYS A 213 -34.76 0.00 7.42
N TYR A 214 -33.65 -0.27 8.12
CA TYR A 214 -33.53 -0.09 9.57
C TYR A 214 -32.53 1.03 9.86
N ARG A 215 -33.02 2.27 9.84
CA ARG A 215 -32.16 3.46 9.91
C ARG A 215 -31.67 3.78 11.32
N GLY A 216 -30.35 3.89 11.49
CA GLY A 216 -29.73 4.29 12.76
C GLY A 216 -28.21 4.42 12.64
N LYS A 217 -27.58 5.12 13.59
CA LYS A 217 -26.12 5.19 13.67
C LYS A 217 -25.58 3.96 14.41
N TYR A 218 -24.55 3.30 13.88
CA TYR A 218 -24.05 2.07 14.46
C TYR A 218 -23.48 2.27 15.87
N ASP A 219 -22.91 3.44 16.15
CA ASP A 219 -22.30 3.78 17.43
C ASP A 219 -23.34 3.99 18.55
N SER A 220 -24.62 4.06 18.21
CA SER A 220 -25.73 4.01 19.17
C SER A 220 -26.05 2.57 19.59
N SER A 221 -25.71 1.60 18.75
CA SER A 221 -25.94 0.16 18.93
C SER A 221 -24.69 -0.54 19.49
N ILE A 222 -23.51 -0.22 18.96
CA ILE A 222 -22.19 -0.63 19.42
C ILE A 222 -21.56 0.54 20.17
N THR A 223 -22.05 0.79 21.39
CA THR A 223 -21.68 1.98 22.17
C THR A 223 -20.21 2.04 22.57
N VAL A 224 -19.52 0.90 22.60
CA VAL A 224 -18.07 0.83 22.86
C VAL A 224 -17.25 1.53 21.77
N ALA A 225 -17.76 1.63 20.55
CA ALA A 225 -17.09 2.29 19.43
C ALA A 225 -17.06 3.82 19.56
N GLN A 226 -17.94 4.43 20.37
CA GLN A 226 -18.10 5.90 20.48
C GLN A 226 -16.83 6.64 20.91
N LYS A 227 -15.90 5.96 21.60
CA LYS A 227 -14.63 6.55 22.03
C LYS A 227 -13.56 6.56 20.92
N TYR A 228 -13.80 5.84 19.83
CA TYR A 228 -12.81 5.56 18.80
C TYR A 228 -13.32 6.03 17.43
N TYR A 229 -14.37 5.38 16.91
CA TYR A 229 -14.91 5.56 15.57
C TYR A 229 -16.36 6.04 15.63
N ARG A 230 -16.61 7.16 16.31
CA ARG A 230 -17.95 7.72 16.44
C ARG A 230 -18.51 8.13 15.07
N SER A 231 -19.79 7.82 14.83
CA SER A 231 -20.49 8.24 13.61
C SER A 231 -20.92 9.70 13.74
N ILE A 232 -20.07 10.62 13.30
CA ILE A 232 -20.33 12.06 13.46
C ILE A 232 -21.23 12.54 12.33
N SER A 233 -20.89 12.22 11.08
CA SER A 233 -21.64 12.57 9.86
C SER A 233 -23.07 12.02 9.85
N GLY A 234 -23.29 10.85 10.47
CA GLY A 234 -24.53 10.10 10.37
C GLY A 234 -24.38 8.94 9.39
N TYR A 235 -25.42 8.66 8.62
CA TYR A 235 -25.46 7.50 7.70
C TYR A 235 -25.93 7.85 6.28
N ASN A 236 -26.31 9.11 6.05
CA ASN A 236 -26.92 9.52 4.78
C ASN A 236 -25.91 9.45 3.63
N ASP A 237 -24.66 9.82 3.90
CA ASP A 237 -23.57 9.70 2.95
C ASP A 237 -23.21 8.25 2.65
N GLU A 238 -23.24 7.34 3.62
CA GLU A 238 -23.00 5.91 3.43
C GLU A 238 -24.10 5.25 2.60
N LEU A 239 -25.36 5.65 2.77
CA LEU A 239 -26.45 5.16 1.93
C LEU A 239 -26.28 5.60 0.46
N LEU A 240 -25.93 6.87 0.22
CA LEU A 240 -25.62 7.35 -1.14
C LEU A 240 -24.34 6.68 -1.70
N TRP A 241 -23.34 6.45 -0.86
CA TRP A 241 -22.08 5.79 -1.22
C TRP A 241 -22.27 4.33 -1.62
N ALA A 242 -23.01 3.57 -0.82
CA ALA A 242 -23.37 2.20 -1.12
C ALA A 242 -24.20 2.12 -2.41
N ALA A 243 -25.17 3.03 -2.61
CA ALA A 243 -25.93 3.10 -3.84
C ALA A 243 -25.04 3.39 -5.06
N ALA A 244 -24.07 4.30 -4.95
CA ALA A 244 -23.13 4.59 -6.03
C ALA A 244 -22.27 3.38 -6.40
N TRP A 245 -21.75 2.64 -5.42
CA TRP A 245 -20.96 1.44 -5.67
C TRP A 245 -21.79 0.28 -6.22
N LEU A 246 -23.01 0.07 -5.71
CA LEU A 246 -23.92 -0.94 -6.22
C LEU A 246 -24.36 -0.63 -7.65
N TYR A 247 -24.61 0.64 -7.98
CA TYR A 247 -24.85 1.05 -9.36
C TYR A 247 -23.63 0.77 -10.25
N GLN A 248 -22.43 1.16 -9.82
CA GLN A 248 -21.20 0.93 -10.56
C GLN A 248 -20.94 -0.57 -10.80
N ALA A 249 -21.27 -1.44 -9.82
CA ALA A 249 -21.04 -2.87 -9.91
C ALA A 249 -22.08 -3.63 -10.72
N THR A 250 -23.33 -3.15 -10.77
CA THR A 250 -24.47 -3.92 -11.31
C THR A 250 -25.17 -3.25 -12.50
N ASN A 251 -24.97 -1.95 -12.70
CA ASN A 251 -25.75 -1.10 -13.61
C ASN A 251 -27.27 -1.14 -13.35
N ASN A 252 -27.70 -1.58 -12.16
CA ASN A 252 -29.11 -1.67 -11.79
C ASN A 252 -29.70 -0.27 -11.55
N GLN A 253 -30.74 0.07 -12.31
CA GLN A 253 -31.38 1.38 -12.32
C GLN A 253 -32.03 1.77 -10.99
N TYR A 254 -32.32 0.81 -10.11
CA TYR A 254 -32.78 1.10 -8.75
C TYR A 254 -31.78 2.00 -8.02
N TYR A 255 -30.49 1.68 -8.08
CA TYR A 255 -29.46 2.44 -7.35
C TYR A 255 -29.17 3.80 -7.99
N LEU A 256 -29.21 3.89 -9.33
CA LEU A 256 -29.15 5.18 -10.03
C LEU A 256 -30.32 6.08 -9.60
N SER A 257 -31.53 5.50 -9.52
CA SER A 257 -32.72 6.21 -9.08
C SER A 257 -32.63 6.64 -7.62
N TYR A 258 -32.05 5.79 -6.76
CA TYR A 258 -31.80 6.13 -5.35
C TYR A 258 -30.93 7.38 -5.22
N LEU A 259 -29.84 7.47 -5.99
CA LEU A 259 -28.96 8.64 -6.02
C LEU A 259 -29.67 9.91 -6.49
N GLY A 260 -30.47 9.79 -7.56
CA GLY A 260 -31.22 10.89 -8.14
C GLY A 260 -32.36 11.40 -7.27
N ASN A 261 -33.10 10.49 -6.62
CA ASN A 261 -34.26 10.82 -5.80
C ASN A 261 -33.88 11.31 -4.39
N ASN A 262 -32.79 10.78 -3.82
CA ASN A 262 -32.40 11.08 -2.44
C ASN A 262 -31.24 12.07 -2.33
N GLY A 263 -30.58 12.44 -3.43
CA GLY A 263 -29.35 13.23 -3.38
C GLY A 263 -29.50 14.60 -2.71
N ASP A 264 -30.66 15.23 -2.84
CA ASP A 264 -30.96 16.51 -2.18
C ASP A 264 -31.25 16.31 -0.69
N SER A 265 -32.19 15.42 -0.35
CA SER A 265 -32.65 15.20 1.03
C SER A 265 -31.57 14.59 1.94
N MET A 266 -30.65 13.82 1.35
CA MET A 266 -29.51 13.21 2.05
C MET A 266 -28.24 14.06 1.97
N GLY A 267 -28.28 15.28 1.42
CA GLY A 267 -27.14 16.22 1.44
C GLY A 267 -26.09 16.04 0.34
N GLY A 268 -26.18 14.98 -0.46
CA GLY A 268 -25.27 14.66 -1.57
C GLY A 268 -25.04 15.78 -2.58
N THR A 269 -26.09 16.53 -2.92
CA THR A 269 -26.03 17.66 -3.85
C THR A 269 -25.90 19.03 -3.17
N GLY A 270 -26.00 19.08 -1.85
CA GLY A 270 -26.06 20.31 -1.07
C GLY A 270 -24.70 20.71 -0.48
N TRP A 271 -24.02 19.74 0.14
CA TRP A 271 -22.84 20.02 0.97
C TRP A 271 -21.57 20.15 0.14
N GLY A 272 -20.91 21.31 0.26
CA GLY A 272 -19.56 21.52 -0.28
C GLY A 272 -18.54 21.01 0.71
N MET A 273 -17.84 19.94 0.34
CA MET A 273 -16.94 19.24 1.25
C MET A 273 -15.52 19.81 1.25
N THR A 274 -14.85 19.69 2.39
CA THR A 274 -13.40 19.91 2.55
C THR A 274 -12.70 18.70 3.18
N GLU A 275 -13.40 17.57 3.26
CA GLU A 275 -12.87 16.32 3.80
C GLU A 275 -13.52 15.10 3.13
N PHE A 276 -12.80 13.99 3.17
CA PHE A 276 -13.22 12.65 2.75
C PHE A 276 -12.53 11.66 3.70
N SER A 277 -13.26 10.78 4.37
CA SER A 277 -12.71 9.95 5.45
C SER A 277 -13.53 8.68 5.68
N TRP A 278 -13.09 7.85 6.63
CA TRP A 278 -13.87 6.71 7.11
C TRP A 278 -15.22 7.10 7.74
N ASP A 279 -15.44 8.37 8.09
CA ASP A 279 -16.71 8.89 8.63
C ASP A 279 -17.51 9.64 7.56
N VAL A 280 -16.87 10.40 6.67
CA VAL A 280 -17.57 11.31 5.73
C VAL A 280 -17.34 10.91 4.26
N LYS A 281 -18.39 10.48 3.55
CA LYS A 281 -18.30 9.92 2.17
C LYS A 281 -18.76 10.86 1.07
N TYR A 282 -19.37 12.00 1.39
CA TYR A 282 -19.96 12.92 0.41
C TYR A 282 -19.04 13.26 -0.77
N ALA A 283 -17.78 13.61 -0.54
CA ALA A 283 -16.84 13.93 -1.61
C ALA A 283 -16.56 12.74 -2.54
N GLY A 284 -16.54 11.52 -1.99
CA GLY A 284 -16.43 10.27 -2.75
C GLY A 284 -17.68 10.00 -3.59
N VAL A 285 -18.87 10.12 -3.00
CA VAL A 285 -20.17 9.99 -3.71
C VAL A 285 -20.24 10.98 -4.87
N GLN A 286 -19.98 12.26 -4.60
CA GLN A 286 -20.01 13.34 -5.58
C GLN A 286 -19.06 13.05 -6.74
N THR A 287 -17.86 12.51 -6.45
CA THR A 287 -16.88 12.09 -7.45
C THR A 287 -17.38 10.93 -8.33
N LEU A 288 -17.97 9.89 -7.75
CA LEU A 288 -18.53 8.76 -8.50
C LEU A 288 -19.74 9.18 -9.36
N VAL A 289 -20.64 9.98 -8.80
CA VAL A 289 -21.84 10.44 -9.53
C VAL A 289 -21.45 11.37 -10.68
N ALA A 290 -20.44 12.23 -10.49
CA ALA A 290 -19.87 13.01 -11.58
C ALA A 290 -19.31 12.13 -12.70
N LYS A 291 -18.66 11.00 -12.37
CA LYS A 291 -18.24 9.99 -13.35
C LYS A 291 -19.43 9.48 -14.14
N PHE A 292 -20.52 9.07 -13.49
CA PHE A 292 -21.72 8.55 -14.17
C PHE A 292 -22.34 9.58 -15.12
N LEU A 293 -22.35 10.85 -14.72
CA LEU A 293 -22.78 11.95 -15.59
C LEU A 293 -21.89 12.08 -16.83
N MET A 294 -20.55 12.10 -16.65
CA MET A 294 -19.59 12.18 -17.76
C MET A 294 -19.64 10.95 -18.68
N GLN A 295 -20.07 9.80 -18.16
CA GLN A 295 -20.34 8.58 -18.94
C GLN A 295 -21.65 8.64 -19.74
N GLY A 296 -22.47 9.69 -19.58
CA GLY A 296 -23.80 9.78 -20.19
C GLY A 296 -24.84 8.86 -19.56
N LYS A 297 -24.58 8.33 -18.35
CA LYS A 297 -25.46 7.37 -17.67
C LYS A 297 -26.57 8.01 -16.83
N ALA A 298 -26.55 9.33 -16.66
CA ALA A 298 -27.47 10.02 -15.74
C ALA A 298 -28.95 10.01 -16.20
N GLY A 299 -29.23 9.83 -17.49
CA GLY A 299 -30.61 9.83 -18.00
C GLY A 299 -31.39 11.09 -17.59
N HIS A 300 -32.64 10.92 -17.14
CA HIS A 300 -33.47 12.04 -16.65
C HIS A 300 -32.97 12.63 -15.31
N TYR A 301 -32.05 11.97 -14.61
CA TYR A 301 -31.43 12.47 -13.38
C TYR A 301 -30.26 13.43 -13.65
N ALA A 302 -29.93 13.74 -14.91
CA ALA A 302 -28.85 14.65 -15.27
C ALA A 302 -28.84 15.97 -14.47
N PRO A 303 -29.97 16.69 -14.25
CA PRO A 303 -29.95 17.93 -13.47
C PRO A 303 -29.50 17.75 -12.00
N VAL A 304 -29.85 16.61 -11.39
CA VAL A 304 -29.40 16.29 -10.02
C VAL A 304 -27.93 15.92 -10.03
N PHE A 305 -27.49 15.16 -11.03
CA PHE A 305 -26.11 14.69 -11.15
C PHE A 305 -25.15 15.82 -11.50
N GLU A 306 -25.59 16.84 -12.23
CA GLU A 306 -24.85 18.09 -12.44
C GLU A 306 -24.57 18.81 -11.12
N ARG A 307 -25.50 18.77 -10.16
CA ARG A 307 -25.26 19.33 -8.82
C ARG A 307 -24.28 18.51 -8.02
N TYR A 308 -24.30 17.17 -8.12
CA TYR A 308 -23.22 16.34 -7.57
C TYR A 308 -21.87 16.70 -8.19
N GLN A 309 -21.80 16.86 -9.52
CA GLN A 309 -20.58 17.29 -10.22
C GLN A 309 -20.09 18.64 -9.68
N GLN A 310 -20.97 19.63 -9.51
CA GLN A 310 -20.59 20.93 -8.94
C GLN A 310 -19.96 20.80 -7.55
N LYS A 311 -20.44 19.87 -6.72
CA LYS A 311 -19.86 19.63 -5.38
C LYS A 311 -18.53 18.87 -5.44
N ALA A 312 -18.39 17.89 -6.33
CA ALA A 312 -17.11 17.24 -6.59
C ALA A 312 -16.06 18.27 -7.04
N GLU A 313 -16.39 19.14 -7.99
CA GLU A 313 -15.52 20.19 -8.47
C GLU A 313 -15.20 21.21 -7.37
N SER A 314 -16.17 21.57 -6.52
CA SER A 314 -15.94 22.39 -5.34
C SER A 314 -14.90 21.78 -4.38
N PHE A 315 -14.96 20.47 -4.14
CA PHE A 315 -13.97 19.77 -3.32
C PHE A 315 -12.56 19.83 -3.96
N MET A 316 -12.44 19.57 -5.26
CA MET A 316 -11.16 19.67 -5.99
C MET A 316 -10.58 21.08 -5.93
N CYS A 317 -11.42 22.11 -6.17
CA CYS A 317 -11.04 23.50 -6.04
C CYS A 317 -10.57 23.85 -4.62
N SER A 318 -11.21 23.28 -3.60
CA SER A 318 -10.84 23.51 -2.20
C SER A 318 -9.45 22.93 -1.88
N CYS A 319 -9.13 21.73 -2.40
CA CYS A 319 -7.84 21.06 -2.19
C CYS A 319 -6.65 21.86 -2.76
N ILE A 320 -6.81 22.38 -3.98
CA ILE A 320 -5.74 23.11 -4.69
C ILE A 320 -5.63 24.58 -4.27
N GLY A 321 -6.53 25.09 -3.41
CA GLY A 321 -6.49 26.49 -2.95
C GLY A 321 -7.15 27.49 -3.90
N LYS A 322 -8.02 27.04 -4.82
CA LYS A 322 -8.71 27.88 -5.80
C LYS A 322 -10.24 27.96 -5.58
N GLY A 323 -10.75 27.31 -4.53
CA GLY A 323 -12.17 27.31 -4.16
C GLY A 323 -12.57 28.51 -3.30
N THR A 324 -13.87 28.70 -3.12
CA THR A 324 -14.44 29.72 -2.21
C THR A 324 -14.06 29.47 -0.75
N ARG A 325 -13.96 28.19 -0.37
CA ARG A 325 -13.41 27.71 0.90
C ARG A 325 -12.26 26.77 0.59
N SER A 326 -11.03 27.18 0.87
CA SER A 326 -9.86 26.32 0.62
C SER A 326 -9.50 25.50 1.85
N ILE A 327 -8.98 24.30 1.62
CA ILE A 327 -8.45 23.45 2.69
C ILE A 327 -7.16 24.10 3.20
N GLN A 328 -6.98 24.11 4.52
CA GLN A 328 -5.76 24.63 5.13
C GLN A 328 -4.55 23.78 4.73
N LYS A 329 -3.39 24.43 4.62
CA LYS A 329 -2.12 23.77 4.34
C LYS A 329 -1.08 24.19 5.37
N THR A 330 -0.16 23.30 5.69
CA THR A 330 1.05 23.64 6.45
C THR A 330 1.94 24.58 5.62
N PRO A 331 2.91 25.29 6.23
CA PRO A 331 3.93 26.04 5.50
C PRO A 331 4.64 25.24 4.41
N GLY A 332 4.88 23.94 4.63
CA GLY A 332 5.46 23.00 3.67
C GLY A 332 4.50 22.51 2.58
N GLY A 333 3.22 22.91 2.61
CA GLY A 333 2.25 22.65 1.55
C GLY A 333 1.42 21.36 1.69
N LEU A 334 1.51 20.67 2.82
CA LEU A 334 0.67 19.51 3.14
C LEU A 334 -0.75 19.96 3.49
N ILE A 335 -1.79 19.30 2.98
CA ILE A 335 -3.15 19.46 3.50
C ILE A 335 -3.15 19.25 5.01
N PHE A 336 -3.73 20.19 5.76
CA PHE A 336 -3.87 20.07 7.21
C PHE A 336 -5.33 20.28 7.63
N ARG A 337 -5.91 19.26 8.26
CA ARG A 337 -7.30 19.25 8.72
C ARG A 337 -7.38 19.21 10.25
N GLN A 338 -6.61 18.33 10.88
CA GLN A 338 -6.65 18.12 12.32
C GLN A 338 -5.31 17.56 12.83
N ARG A 339 -5.12 17.55 14.15
CA ARG A 339 -3.87 17.12 14.78
C ARG A 339 -3.66 15.60 14.73
N TRP A 340 -4.67 14.84 15.15
CA TRP A 340 -4.57 13.39 15.19
C TRP A 340 -4.80 12.80 13.79
N ASN A 341 -3.81 12.07 13.31
CA ASN A 341 -3.88 11.27 12.09
C ASN A 341 -4.33 12.08 10.86
N ASN A 342 -3.67 13.21 10.65
CA ASN A 342 -3.95 14.09 9.52
C ASN A 342 -3.76 13.39 8.15
N MET A 343 -2.86 12.40 8.08
CA MET A 343 -2.54 11.68 6.84
C MET A 343 -3.73 10.93 6.20
N GLN A 344 -4.78 10.60 6.95
CA GLN A 344 -6.04 10.15 6.35
C GLN A 344 -6.55 11.16 5.32
N PHE A 345 -6.66 12.43 5.70
CA PHE A 345 -7.27 13.47 4.86
C PHE A 345 -6.36 13.81 3.69
N VAL A 346 -5.05 13.74 3.89
CA VAL A 346 -4.05 13.94 2.83
C VAL A 346 -4.21 12.85 1.77
N THR A 347 -4.17 11.58 2.17
CA THR A 347 -4.19 10.45 1.22
C THR A 347 -5.53 10.31 0.52
N SER A 348 -6.65 10.47 1.24
CA SER A 348 -8.00 10.37 0.68
C SER A 348 -8.30 11.51 -0.31
N ALA A 349 -7.96 12.76 0.03
CA ALA A 349 -8.16 13.91 -0.86
C ALA A 349 -7.25 13.83 -2.10
N SER A 350 -6.00 13.39 -1.91
CA SER A 350 -5.06 13.20 -3.02
C SER A 350 -5.53 12.09 -3.97
N PHE A 351 -6.14 11.03 -3.44
CA PHE A 351 -6.74 9.99 -4.27
C PHE A 351 -7.90 10.54 -5.11
N LEU A 352 -8.84 11.27 -4.49
CA LEU A 352 -9.94 11.90 -5.22
C LEU A 352 -9.44 12.87 -6.30
N ALA A 353 -8.44 13.70 -5.99
CA ALA A 353 -7.80 14.58 -6.97
C ALA A 353 -7.18 13.80 -8.14
N THR A 354 -6.54 12.67 -7.86
CA THR A 354 -5.93 11.81 -8.89
C THR A 354 -6.99 11.23 -9.83
N VAL A 355 -8.03 10.57 -9.28
CA VAL A 355 -9.07 9.95 -10.12
C VAL A 355 -9.87 11.00 -10.90
N TYR A 356 -10.16 12.14 -10.29
CA TYR A 356 -10.92 13.20 -10.96
C TYR A 356 -10.10 13.89 -12.05
N SER A 357 -8.78 14.01 -11.88
CA SER A 357 -7.88 14.46 -12.93
C SER A 357 -7.99 13.57 -14.18
N ASP A 358 -7.97 12.25 -14.00
CA ASP A 358 -8.10 11.30 -15.10
C ASP A 358 -9.51 11.30 -15.72
N TYR A 359 -10.57 11.56 -14.94
CA TYR A 359 -11.92 11.77 -15.48
C TYR A 359 -12.00 13.01 -16.37
N LEU A 360 -11.41 14.12 -15.93
CA LEU A 360 -11.34 15.36 -16.72
C LEU A 360 -10.54 15.17 -18.00
N ALA A 361 -9.40 14.48 -17.92
CA ALA A 361 -8.58 14.15 -19.08
C ALA A 361 -9.36 13.30 -20.08
N SER A 362 -10.05 12.26 -19.61
CA SER A 362 -10.92 11.40 -20.43
C SER A 362 -12.09 12.14 -21.07
N ALA A 363 -12.65 13.13 -20.37
CA ALA A 363 -13.74 13.97 -20.86
C ALA A 363 -13.28 15.13 -21.76
N GLY A 364 -11.97 15.44 -21.82
CA GLY A 364 -11.45 16.64 -22.45
C GLY A 364 -11.94 17.94 -21.77
N ARG A 365 -12.12 17.92 -20.45
CA ARG A 365 -12.70 19.03 -19.66
C ARG A 365 -11.70 19.63 -18.67
N SER A 366 -12.03 20.83 -18.19
CA SER A 366 -11.35 21.54 -17.09
C SER A 366 -12.37 21.98 -16.05
N ILE A 367 -11.94 22.22 -14.81
CA ILE A 367 -12.79 22.74 -13.75
C ILE A 367 -12.73 24.27 -13.75
N LYS A 368 -13.88 24.93 -13.58
CA LYS A 368 -13.95 26.37 -13.33
C LYS A 368 -14.06 26.62 -11.82
N CYS A 369 -12.94 26.91 -11.17
CA CYS A 369 -12.92 27.30 -9.76
C CYS A 369 -13.18 28.81 -9.60
N ALA A 370 -13.33 29.26 -8.34
CA ALA A 370 -13.64 30.65 -8.03
C ALA A 370 -12.52 31.62 -8.47
N SER A 371 -11.26 31.23 -8.31
CA SER A 371 -10.11 32.10 -8.62
C SER A 371 -9.42 31.79 -9.95
N ALA A 372 -9.64 30.61 -10.55
CA ALA A 372 -8.99 30.23 -11.81
C ALA A 372 -9.65 28.98 -12.45
N ILE A 373 -9.32 28.75 -13.72
CA ILE A 373 -9.55 27.46 -14.38
C ILE A 373 -8.47 26.47 -13.89
N VAL A 374 -8.85 25.20 -13.79
CA VAL A 374 -7.97 24.11 -13.34
C VAL A 374 -8.01 23.00 -14.36
N THR A 375 -6.84 22.69 -14.88
CA THR A 375 -6.61 21.58 -15.80
C THR A 375 -6.49 20.25 -15.07
N SER A 376 -6.68 19.14 -15.79
CA SER A 376 -6.40 17.80 -15.27
C SER A 376 -4.95 17.69 -14.79
N SER A 377 -3.97 18.21 -15.54
CA SER A 377 -2.56 18.19 -15.17
C SER A 377 -2.25 18.95 -13.88
N GLU A 378 -2.89 20.09 -13.63
CA GLU A 378 -2.72 20.82 -12.36
C GLU A 378 -3.26 20.01 -11.18
N LEU A 379 -4.42 19.36 -11.35
CA LEU A 379 -5.02 18.55 -10.29
C LEU A 379 -4.17 17.31 -9.96
N LEU A 380 -3.60 16.65 -10.98
CA LEU A 380 -2.66 15.54 -10.78
C LEU A 380 -1.35 16.01 -10.14
N SER A 381 -0.83 17.18 -10.54
CA SER A 381 0.39 17.76 -9.97
C SER A 381 0.20 18.08 -8.48
N PHE A 382 -1.00 18.53 -8.09
CA PHE A 382 -1.35 18.69 -6.69
C PHE A 382 -1.35 17.36 -5.93
N ALA A 383 -2.01 16.32 -6.45
CA ALA A 383 -1.99 15.00 -5.81
C ALA A 383 -0.56 14.45 -5.67
N LYS A 384 0.27 14.63 -6.72
CA LYS A 384 1.69 14.26 -6.69
C LYS A 384 2.44 15.00 -5.58
N SER A 385 2.23 16.31 -5.39
CA SER A 385 2.94 17.07 -4.35
C SER A 385 2.63 16.58 -2.93
N GLN A 386 1.40 16.12 -2.69
CA GLN A 386 1.04 15.53 -1.40
C GLN A 386 1.74 14.17 -1.18
N VAL A 387 1.84 13.33 -2.22
CA VAL A 387 2.59 12.07 -2.15
C VAL A 387 4.09 12.33 -1.98
N ASP A 388 4.66 13.26 -2.74
CA ASP A 388 6.07 13.63 -2.60
C ASP A 388 6.37 14.14 -1.19
N TYR A 389 5.47 14.94 -0.60
CA TYR A 389 5.58 15.37 0.79
C TYR A 389 5.61 14.15 1.74
N ILE A 390 4.71 13.17 1.57
CA ILE A 390 4.69 11.93 2.36
C ILE A 390 6.03 11.18 2.21
N LEU A 391 6.62 11.17 1.02
CA LEU A 391 7.82 10.40 0.70
C LEU A 391 9.14 11.12 1.01
N GLY A 392 9.09 12.41 1.38
CA GLY A 392 10.24 13.13 1.93
C GLY A 392 10.42 14.57 1.45
N ASP A 393 9.64 15.04 0.48
CA ASP A 393 9.72 16.41 -0.06
C ASP A 393 8.99 17.40 0.85
N ASN A 394 9.46 17.50 2.08
CA ASN A 394 8.92 18.36 3.12
C ASN A 394 10.06 19.09 3.86
N PRO A 395 9.76 20.14 4.66
CA PRO A 395 10.77 20.94 5.34
C PRO A 395 11.73 20.15 6.25
N ARG A 396 11.36 18.92 6.65
CA ARG A 396 12.17 18.03 7.50
C ARG A 396 13.00 17.02 6.72
N ALA A 397 12.81 16.91 5.40
CA ALA A 397 13.41 15.87 4.56
C ALA A 397 13.19 14.44 5.14
N THR A 398 12.00 14.19 5.69
CA THR A 398 11.62 12.94 6.37
C THR A 398 10.48 12.27 5.63
N SER A 399 10.64 11.01 5.21
CA SER A 399 9.52 10.20 4.73
C SER A 399 8.59 9.87 5.89
N TYR A 400 7.30 10.15 5.76
CA TYR A 400 6.26 9.69 6.68
C TYR A 400 5.74 8.28 6.35
N MET A 401 6.28 7.65 5.29
CA MET A 401 6.14 6.22 5.04
C MET A 401 7.32 5.46 5.66
N VAL A 402 7.02 4.58 6.62
CA VAL A 402 8.01 3.78 7.35
C VAL A 402 8.78 2.87 6.40
N GLY A 403 10.11 2.89 6.49
CA GLY A 403 11.00 2.06 5.68
C GLY A 403 11.13 2.50 4.22
N TYR A 404 10.67 3.70 3.85
CA TYR A 404 10.92 4.33 2.55
C TYR A 404 11.95 5.47 2.70
N GLY A 405 12.90 5.56 1.76
CA GLY A 405 14.01 6.50 1.83
C GLY A 405 15.00 6.20 2.97
N ASN A 406 15.91 7.14 3.23
CA ASN A 406 16.95 7.01 4.26
C ASN A 406 16.54 7.57 5.64
N ASN A 407 15.54 8.45 5.67
CA ASN A 407 15.07 9.14 6.86
C ASN A 407 13.55 8.97 6.99
N TYR A 408 13.11 8.20 7.99
CA TYR A 408 11.71 7.84 8.24
C TYR A 408 11.50 7.53 9.74
N PRO A 409 10.25 7.60 10.27
CA PRO A 409 9.92 7.27 11.66
C PRO A 409 10.37 5.88 12.09
N ARG A 410 11.00 5.77 13.25
CA ARG A 410 11.52 4.52 13.81
C ARG A 410 10.90 4.14 15.14
N GLN A 411 10.11 5.02 15.77
CA GLN A 411 9.39 4.75 17.01
C GLN A 411 7.88 4.87 16.78
N VAL A 412 7.36 3.95 15.98
CA VAL A 412 5.97 3.98 15.52
C VAL A 412 5.06 3.52 16.67
N HIS A 413 3.92 4.20 16.87
CA HIS A 413 2.89 3.76 17.81
C HIS A 413 2.19 2.50 17.29
N HIS A 414 2.87 1.35 17.38
CA HIS A 414 2.36 0.08 16.87
C HIS A 414 2.89 -1.09 17.70
N ARG A 415 1.98 -1.85 18.35
CA ARG A 415 2.34 -2.92 19.30
C ARG A 415 3.22 -3.99 18.66
N ALA A 416 2.82 -4.53 17.51
CA ALA A 416 3.58 -5.60 16.85
C ALA A 416 4.92 -5.10 16.24
N SER A 417 5.04 -3.80 15.98
CA SER A 417 6.28 -3.18 15.46
C SER A 417 7.29 -3.01 16.59
N SER A 418 6.82 -2.43 17.70
CA SER A 418 7.61 -2.01 18.85
C SER A 418 8.06 -3.13 19.78
N ILE A 419 7.42 -4.30 19.71
CA ILE A 419 7.75 -5.48 20.54
C ILE A 419 8.50 -6.50 19.68
N VAL A 420 9.56 -7.12 20.21
CA VAL A 420 10.32 -8.16 19.48
C VAL A 420 9.41 -9.26 18.94
N SER A 421 9.60 -9.64 17.68
CA SER A 421 8.81 -10.70 17.04
C SER A 421 8.74 -11.97 17.88
N ILE A 422 7.56 -12.60 17.92
CA ILE A 422 7.35 -13.91 18.55
C ILE A 422 8.24 -15.00 17.94
N LYS A 423 8.65 -14.85 16.68
CA LYS A 423 9.56 -15.80 16.00
C LYS A 423 11.01 -15.64 16.44
N VAL A 424 11.38 -14.48 16.97
CA VAL A 424 12.73 -14.20 17.49
C VAL A 424 12.78 -14.52 18.97
N ASN A 425 11.77 -14.10 19.75
CA ASN A 425 11.65 -14.46 21.15
C ASN A 425 10.20 -14.88 21.47
N PRO A 426 9.95 -16.19 21.66
CA PRO A 426 8.60 -16.71 21.92
C PRO A 426 8.13 -16.51 23.36
N SER A 427 8.96 -15.93 24.24
CA SER A 427 8.56 -15.63 25.61
C SER A 427 7.36 -14.70 25.61
N PHE A 428 6.35 -15.04 26.42
CA PHE A 428 5.11 -14.29 26.54
C PHE A 428 5.34 -12.84 26.99
N VAL A 429 4.75 -11.88 26.29
CA VAL A 429 4.76 -10.47 26.69
C VAL A 429 3.42 -10.14 27.35
N SER A 430 3.44 -9.97 28.68
CA SER A 430 2.24 -9.64 29.45
C SER A 430 1.75 -8.21 29.20
N CYS A 431 0.46 -7.97 29.42
CA CYS A 431 -0.22 -6.68 29.25
C CYS A 431 0.56 -5.47 29.77
N ARG A 432 0.94 -5.47 31.06
CA ARG A 432 1.69 -4.38 31.68
C ARG A 432 3.20 -4.51 31.48
N GLY A 433 3.73 -5.72 31.29
CA GLY A 433 5.14 -5.94 30.96
C GLY A 433 5.53 -5.32 29.63
N GLY A 434 4.61 -5.31 28.68
CA GLY A 434 4.68 -4.58 27.42
C GLY A 434 4.95 -3.09 27.57
N TYR A 435 4.18 -2.43 28.44
CA TYR A 435 4.38 -1.02 28.76
C TYR A 435 5.73 -0.77 29.43
N ALA A 436 6.07 -1.61 30.41
CA ALA A 436 7.31 -1.46 31.17
C ALA A 436 8.58 -1.63 30.30
N THR A 437 8.53 -2.47 29.27
CA THR A 437 9.72 -2.89 28.51
C THR A 437 9.80 -2.27 27.11
N TRP A 438 8.67 -2.17 26.40
CA TRP A 438 8.66 -1.88 24.96
C TRP A 438 8.05 -0.52 24.64
N PHE A 439 6.93 -0.14 25.27
CA PHE A 439 6.23 1.11 24.95
C PHE A 439 7.10 2.36 25.17
N SER A 440 7.81 2.44 26.30
CA SER A 440 8.63 3.61 26.67
C SER A 440 10.06 3.58 26.08
N ARG A 441 10.43 2.51 25.38
CA ARG A 441 11.79 2.29 24.88
C ARG A 441 12.15 3.31 23.80
N LYS A 442 13.20 4.11 24.01
CA LYS A 442 13.63 5.15 23.05
C LYS A 442 14.43 4.64 21.84
N ALA A 443 14.72 3.34 21.80
CA ALA A 443 15.33 2.71 20.63
C ALA A 443 14.28 2.49 19.52
N SER A 444 14.78 2.37 18.30
CA SER A 444 13.96 2.00 17.14
C SER A 444 13.19 0.70 17.38
N ASP A 445 12.00 0.64 16.80
CA ASP A 445 11.16 -0.54 16.80
C ASP A 445 11.92 -1.75 16.22
N PRO A 446 11.87 -2.93 16.89
CA PRO A 446 12.60 -4.12 16.46
C PRO A 446 12.10 -4.69 15.13
N ASN A 447 10.83 -4.47 14.76
CA ASN A 447 10.28 -4.91 13.50
C ASN A 447 9.93 -3.69 12.64
N VAL A 448 10.56 -3.55 11.47
CA VAL A 448 10.24 -2.43 10.57
C VAL A 448 8.86 -2.65 9.96
N LEU A 449 7.90 -1.78 10.32
CA LEU A 449 6.54 -1.76 9.76
C LEU A 449 6.53 -1.13 8.36
N ALA A 450 7.20 -1.77 7.42
CA ALA A 450 7.44 -1.23 6.08
C ALA A 450 6.13 -0.84 5.37
N GLY A 451 6.10 0.39 4.86
CA GLY A 451 4.98 0.96 4.10
C GLY A 451 3.93 1.68 4.92
N ALA A 452 3.92 1.53 6.25
CA ALA A 452 2.96 2.24 7.10
C ALA A 452 3.10 3.76 6.95
N ILE A 453 1.98 4.44 6.75
CA ILE A 453 1.90 5.91 6.76
C ILE A 453 1.42 6.34 8.13
N VAL A 454 2.32 6.96 8.89
CA VAL A 454 2.02 7.48 10.24
C VAL A 454 1.10 8.69 10.18
N GLY A 455 0.57 9.13 11.33
CA GLY A 455 -0.36 10.26 11.42
C GLY A 455 0.15 11.59 10.83
N GLY A 456 1.47 11.79 10.77
CA GLY A 456 2.12 12.90 10.07
C GLY A 456 2.46 14.10 10.98
N PRO A 457 2.96 15.20 10.41
CA PRO A 457 3.37 16.37 11.19
C PRO A 457 2.19 17.19 11.71
N ASP A 458 2.47 18.13 12.60
CA ASP A 458 1.53 19.16 13.04
C ASP A 458 1.30 20.24 11.95
N ALA A 459 0.50 21.26 12.30
CA ALA A 459 0.12 22.36 11.41
C ALA A 459 1.30 23.21 10.90
N TYR A 460 2.48 23.05 11.49
CA TYR A 460 3.69 23.82 11.22
C TYR A 460 4.84 22.94 10.70
N ASP A 461 4.51 21.77 10.14
CA ASP A 461 5.46 20.78 9.62
C ASP A 461 6.39 20.17 10.70
N ASN A 462 6.08 20.31 12.00
CA ASN A 462 6.87 19.67 13.05
C ASN A 462 6.42 18.23 13.28
N PHE A 463 7.38 17.34 13.49
CA PHE A 463 7.14 15.93 13.77
C PHE A 463 8.09 15.41 14.84
N ALA A 464 7.55 14.74 15.85
CA ALA A 464 8.31 14.04 16.89
C ALA A 464 8.14 12.53 16.73
N ASP A 465 9.23 11.85 16.37
CA ASP A 465 9.31 10.39 16.24
C ASP A 465 9.37 9.71 17.62
N GLU A 466 8.23 9.76 18.31
CA GLU A 466 8.04 9.26 19.66
C GLU A 466 6.84 8.32 19.70
N ARG A 467 7.03 7.11 20.23
CA ARG A 467 6.00 6.07 20.25
C ARG A 467 4.77 6.45 21.05
N ASP A 468 4.93 7.28 22.07
CA ASP A 468 3.85 7.81 22.89
C ASP A 468 3.13 9.01 22.25
N ASN A 469 3.66 9.58 21.17
CA ASN A 469 3.02 10.61 20.35
C ASN A 469 2.12 9.98 19.27
N TYR A 470 1.09 9.25 19.71
CA TYR A 470 0.18 8.52 18.82
C TYR A 470 -0.52 9.41 17.79
N GLU A 471 -0.74 10.71 18.09
CA GLU A 471 -1.34 11.64 17.12
C GLU A 471 -0.55 11.72 15.80
N GLN A 472 0.79 11.62 15.89
CA GLN A 472 1.70 11.75 14.76
C GLN A 472 2.31 10.41 14.32
N THR A 473 2.58 9.49 15.25
CA THR A 473 3.34 8.26 14.97
C THR A 473 2.48 7.01 14.78
N GLU A 474 1.16 7.09 14.97
CA GLU A 474 0.26 5.97 14.74
C GLU A 474 -0.14 5.86 13.26
N PRO A 475 0.08 4.71 12.61
CA PRO A 475 -0.48 4.42 11.30
C PRO A 475 -1.86 3.77 11.43
N ALA A 476 -2.71 3.95 10.43
CA ALA A 476 -3.99 3.27 10.33
C ALA A 476 -4.21 2.69 8.92
N THR A 477 -4.98 1.60 8.84
CA THR A 477 -5.30 0.92 7.57
C THR A 477 -5.86 1.88 6.50
N TYR A 478 -6.75 2.79 6.88
CA TYR A 478 -7.37 3.76 5.98
C TYR A 478 -6.46 4.92 5.55
N ASN A 479 -5.30 5.14 6.19
CA ASN A 479 -4.28 6.05 5.66
C ASN A 479 -3.63 5.46 4.39
N ASN A 480 -3.40 4.16 4.42
CA ASN A 480 -2.67 3.47 3.37
C ASN A 480 -3.55 3.04 2.19
N ALA A 481 -4.84 2.81 2.41
CA ALA A 481 -5.71 2.27 1.36
C ALA A 481 -5.84 3.18 0.11
N PRO A 482 -6.05 4.51 0.25
CA PRO A 482 -6.13 5.39 -0.92
C PRO A 482 -4.80 5.52 -1.67
N ILE A 483 -3.66 5.40 -0.98
CA ILE A 483 -2.35 5.66 -1.59
C ILE A 483 -1.95 4.61 -2.62
N LEU A 484 -2.52 3.40 -2.54
CA LEU A 484 -2.25 2.32 -3.51
C LEU A 484 -2.52 2.78 -4.93
N GLY A 485 -3.69 3.40 -5.16
CA GLY A 485 -4.09 3.90 -6.47
C GLY A 485 -3.20 5.05 -6.95
N ILE A 486 -2.87 5.98 -6.06
CA ILE A 486 -2.06 7.16 -6.42
C ILE A 486 -0.64 6.72 -6.81
N LEU A 487 -0.01 5.84 -6.03
CA LEU A 487 1.33 5.33 -6.33
C LEU A 487 1.35 4.52 -7.62
N ALA A 488 0.34 3.67 -7.85
CA ALA A 488 0.20 2.96 -9.12
C ALA A 488 0.09 3.94 -10.30
N ARG A 489 -0.72 5.00 -10.16
CA ARG A 489 -0.93 6.01 -11.19
C ARG A 489 0.29 6.89 -11.47
N LEU A 490 1.08 7.21 -10.44
CA LEU A 490 2.33 7.98 -10.57
C LEU A 490 3.47 7.11 -11.12
N ASN A 491 3.51 5.82 -10.77
CA ASN A 491 4.49 4.86 -11.29
C ASN A 491 4.23 4.49 -12.76
N GLY A 492 3.00 4.09 -13.08
CA GLY A 492 2.62 3.59 -14.41
C GLY A 492 2.13 4.66 -15.40
N GLY A 493 1.91 5.89 -14.94
CA GLY A 493 1.32 6.97 -15.74
C GLY A 493 -0.15 6.75 -16.11
N HIS A 494 -0.68 7.59 -17.00
CA HIS A 494 -2.09 7.54 -17.44
C HIS A 494 -2.40 6.29 -18.27
N GLY A 495 -1.37 5.64 -18.85
CA GLY A 495 -1.51 4.46 -19.69
C GLY A 495 -2.35 4.65 -20.96
N GLY A 496 -2.73 5.88 -21.32
CA GLY A 496 -3.57 6.19 -22.49
C GLY A 496 -5.03 5.70 -22.37
N TYR A 497 -5.47 5.26 -21.18
CA TYR A 497 -6.81 4.73 -20.97
C TYR A 497 -7.85 5.82 -20.80
N ASN A 498 -9.11 5.51 -21.12
CA ASN A 498 -10.25 6.38 -20.82
C ASN A 498 -11.00 5.82 -19.60
N GLN A 499 -10.93 6.53 -18.48
CA GLN A 499 -11.49 6.16 -17.18
C GLN A 499 -13.03 6.26 -17.15
N LEU A 500 -13.64 6.82 -18.19
CA LEU A 500 -15.09 6.84 -18.39
C LEU A 500 -15.60 5.60 -19.11
N LEU A 501 -14.74 4.76 -19.69
CA LEU A 501 -15.16 3.47 -20.26
C LEU A 501 -15.44 2.43 -19.16
N PRO A 502 -16.20 1.36 -19.45
CA PRO A 502 -16.41 0.27 -18.51
C PRO A 502 -15.09 -0.27 -17.95
N VAL A 503 -15.02 -0.42 -16.62
CA VAL A 503 -13.83 -0.91 -15.95
C VAL A 503 -13.64 -2.38 -16.24
N VAL A 504 -12.48 -2.74 -16.77
CA VAL A 504 -12.02 -4.13 -16.89
C VAL A 504 -10.73 -4.24 -16.09
N VAL A 505 -10.84 -4.75 -14.86
CA VAL A 505 -9.67 -5.11 -14.05
C VAL A 505 -8.99 -6.31 -14.71
N PRO A 506 -7.67 -6.26 -14.99
CA PRO A 506 -6.97 -7.39 -15.58
C PRO A 506 -7.16 -8.64 -14.72
N ALA A 507 -7.33 -9.80 -15.37
CA ALA A 507 -7.17 -11.05 -14.63
C ALA A 507 -5.72 -11.09 -14.11
N PRO A 508 -5.51 -11.40 -12.83
CA PRO A 508 -4.17 -11.70 -12.36
C PRO A 508 -3.66 -12.86 -13.21
N THR A 509 -2.58 -12.65 -13.94
CA THR A 509 -1.85 -13.74 -14.56
C THR A 509 -1.44 -14.68 -13.43
N GLN A 510 -1.87 -15.94 -13.48
CA GLN A 510 -1.40 -16.94 -12.53
C GLN A 510 0.13 -16.85 -12.51
N GLN A 511 0.72 -16.54 -11.34
CA GLN A 511 2.04 -17.07 -11.08
C GLN A 511 1.86 -18.58 -11.18
N LYS A 512 2.40 -19.17 -12.25
CA LYS A 512 2.55 -20.63 -12.30
C LYS A 512 3.15 -21.03 -10.96
N PRO A 513 2.54 -21.94 -10.18
CA PRO A 513 3.33 -22.65 -9.20
C PRO A 513 4.53 -23.19 -9.97
N ALA A 514 5.76 -22.87 -9.57
CA ALA A 514 6.91 -23.54 -10.14
C ALA A 514 6.67 -25.03 -9.85
N SER A 515 6.24 -25.75 -10.89
CA SER A 515 5.99 -27.18 -10.84
C SER A 515 7.28 -27.79 -10.37
N HIS A 516 7.28 -28.41 -9.19
CA HIS A 516 8.36 -29.29 -8.79
C HIS A 516 8.57 -30.30 -9.92
N PRO A 517 9.70 -30.25 -10.66
CA PRO A 517 9.98 -31.27 -11.65
C PRO A 517 10.30 -32.54 -10.87
N LYS A 518 9.33 -33.45 -10.88
CA LYS A 518 9.50 -34.85 -10.52
C LYS A 518 10.66 -35.40 -11.35
N VAL A 519 11.69 -35.86 -10.67
CA VAL A 519 12.90 -36.43 -11.29
C VAL A 519 12.55 -37.75 -11.98
N THR A 520 12.78 -37.84 -13.29
CA THR A 520 13.27 -39.04 -14.00
C THR A 520 13.74 -38.64 -15.40
N PRO A 521 14.65 -39.37 -16.04
CA PRO A 521 15.96 -38.85 -16.42
C PRO A 521 16.16 -38.80 -17.94
N ALA A 522 17.37 -38.40 -18.33
CA ALA A 522 18.06 -38.59 -19.63
C ALA A 522 18.13 -37.32 -20.51
N PRO A 523 19.03 -37.27 -21.52
CA PRO A 523 20.19 -38.11 -21.83
C PRO A 523 21.50 -37.29 -21.98
N ALA A 524 22.63 -38.02 -22.00
CA ALA A 524 23.97 -37.51 -22.26
C ALA A 524 24.12 -36.82 -23.63
N SER A 525 24.96 -35.78 -23.69
CA SER A 525 25.50 -35.20 -24.91
C SER A 525 27.01 -34.95 -24.73
N ASN A 526 27.75 -35.16 -25.83
CA ASN A 526 29.16 -35.54 -25.87
C ASN A 526 30.15 -34.52 -25.28
N SER A 527 31.25 -35.11 -24.82
CA SER A 527 32.20 -34.62 -23.82
C SER A 527 33.35 -33.80 -24.42
N ALA A 528 33.40 -32.51 -24.07
CA ALA A 528 34.67 -31.81 -23.98
C ALA A 528 35.53 -32.45 -22.85
N PRO A 529 36.86 -32.61 -23.02
CA PRO A 529 37.73 -33.26 -22.04
C PRO A 529 37.81 -32.48 -20.71
N ILE A 530 37.41 -31.20 -20.74
CA ILE A 530 37.26 -30.35 -19.58
C ILE A 530 35.86 -29.74 -19.65
N SER A 531 35.11 -29.79 -18.56
CA SER A 531 33.84 -29.08 -18.45
C SER A 531 33.94 -27.94 -17.45
N ILE A 532 33.27 -26.83 -17.78
CA ILE A 532 33.16 -25.66 -16.92
C ILE A 532 31.68 -25.45 -16.59
N GLU A 533 31.37 -25.40 -15.31
CA GLU A 533 30.02 -25.16 -14.82
C GLU A 533 30.01 -23.92 -13.93
N GLN A 534 29.19 -22.92 -14.28
CA GLN A 534 29.07 -21.67 -13.52
C GLN A 534 27.69 -21.59 -12.87
N LYS A 535 27.66 -21.27 -11.58
CA LYS A 535 26.43 -21.15 -10.80
C LYS A 535 26.41 -19.83 -10.04
N MET A 536 25.38 -19.01 -10.25
CA MET A 536 25.10 -17.90 -9.35
C MET A 536 24.72 -18.48 -7.98
N THR A 537 25.50 -18.18 -6.96
CA THR A 537 25.31 -18.72 -5.62
C THR A 537 24.52 -17.78 -4.73
N THR A 538 24.71 -16.48 -4.90
CA THR A 538 23.95 -15.43 -4.21
C THR A 538 24.07 -14.12 -4.98
N SER A 539 23.15 -13.19 -4.72
CA SER A 539 23.20 -11.83 -5.25
C SER A 539 22.72 -10.86 -4.19
N TRP A 540 23.30 -9.66 -4.17
CA TRP A 540 22.91 -8.60 -3.27
C TRP A 540 23.09 -7.24 -3.93
N ASN A 541 22.21 -6.31 -3.63
CA ASN A 541 22.33 -4.92 -4.08
C ASN A 541 23.17 -4.14 -3.08
N ALA A 542 24.20 -3.45 -3.57
CA ALA A 542 24.99 -2.51 -2.78
C ALA A 542 25.20 -1.22 -3.57
N LYS A 543 24.79 -0.08 -2.98
CA LYS A 543 24.93 1.26 -3.57
C LYS A 543 24.38 1.36 -5.01
N GLY A 544 23.16 0.85 -5.23
CA GLY A 544 22.47 0.95 -6.52
C GLY A 544 22.99 0.03 -7.63
N LYS A 545 23.90 -0.89 -7.31
CA LYS A 545 24.34 -1.93 -8.25
C LYS A 545 24.09 -3.32 -7.66
N THR A 546 23.53 -4.22 -8.45
CA THR A 546 23.38 -5.64 -8.08
C THR A 546 24.70 -6.32 -8.27
N TYR A 547 25.27 -6.87 -7.21
CA TYR A 547 26.41 -7.75 -7.28
C TYR A 547 25.93 -9.19 -7.20
N TYR A 548 26.54 -10.02 -8.03
CA TYR A 548 26.30 -11.44 -8.09
C TYR A 548 27.60 -12.15 -7.71
N ARG A 549 27.50 -13.18 -6.89
CA ARG A 549 28.60 -14.11 -6.61
C ARG A 549 28.38 -15.38 -7.42
N TYR A 550 29.32 -15.67 -8.31
CA TYR A 550 29.34 -16.89 -9.11
C TYR A 550 30.39 -17.85 -8.56
N SER A 551 30.02 -19.12 -8.40
CA SER A 551 30.94 -20.25 -8.22
C SER A 551 31.13 -20.95 -9.57
N THR A 552 32.38 -21.24 -9.93
CA THR A 552 32.75 -21.89 -11.18
C THR A 552 33.56 -23.15 -10.90
N ILE A 553 33.10 -24.29 -11.41
CA ILE A 553 33.74 -25.60 -11.24
C ILE A 553 34.31 -26.05 -12.59
N VAL A 554 35.61 -26.34 -12.62
CA VAL A 554 36.32 -26.90 -13.77
C VAL A 554 36.64 -28.36 -13.50
N THR A 555 36.11 -29.27 -14.31
CA THR A 555 36.25 -30.72 -14.12
C THR A 555 37.04 -31.34 -15.26
N ASN A 556 38.09 -32.09 -14.93
CA ASN A 556 38.80 -32.92 -15.90
C ASN A 556 37.96 -34.18 -16.20
N LYS A 557 37.31 -34.20 -17.35
CA LYS A 557 36.51 -35.34 -17.86
C LYS A 557 37.33 -36.27 -18.75
N SER A 558 38.61 -35.99 -18.97
CA SER A 558 39.51 -36.87 -19.70
C SER A 558 40.00 -38.04 -18.83
N ALA A 559 40.52 -39.08 -19.48
CA ALA A 559 41.17 -40.20 -18.80
C ALA A 559 42.63 -39.90 -18.38
N LYS A 560 43.14 -38.70 -18.68
CA LYS A 560 44.54 -38.29 -18.49
C LYS A 560 44.69 -37.19 -17.44
N THR A 561 45.88 -37.03 -16.89
CA THR A 561 46.11 -35.95 -15.91
C THR A 561 46.26 -34.64 -16.66
N LEU A 562 45.48 -33.64 -16.23
CA LEU A 562 45.50 -32.31 -16.80
C LEU A 562 46.60 -31.48 -16.16
N THR A 563 47.56 -31.02 -16.96
CA THR A 563 48.64 -30.10 -16.55
C THR A 563 48.61 -28.84 -17.40
N ASP A 564 49.31 -27.80 -16.94
CA ASP A 564 49.49 -26.53 -17.68
C ASP A 564 48.16 -25.88 -18.13
N LEU A 565 47.09 -26.05 -17.33
CA LEU A 565 45.78 -25.50 -17.64
C LEU A 565 45.84 -23.97 -17.70
N ARG A 566 45.39 -23.42 -18.83
CA ARG A 566 45.18 -21.98 -19.02
C ARG A 566 43.71 -21.70 -19.30
N LEU A 567 43.15 -20.80 -18.50
CA LEU A 567 41.79 -20.30 -18.64
C LEU A 567 41.81 -18.85 -19.13
N SER A 568 40.92 -18.56 -20.08
CA SER A 568 40.59 -17.19 -20.50
C SER A 568 39.27 -16.78 -19.84
N ILE A 569 39.26 -15.61 -19.20
CA ILE A 569 38.09 -15.07 -18.50
C ILE A 569 37.84 -13.65 -19.02
N SER A 570 36.67 -13.41 -19.62
CA SER A 570 36.29 -12.10 -20.17
C SER A 570 34.94 -11.61 -19.61
N LYS A 571 34.66 -10.31 -19.73
CA LYS A 571 33.51 -9.62 -19.09
C LYS A 571 33.47 -9.75 -17.55
N LEU A 572 34.63 -9.88 -16.91
CA LEU A 572 34.78 -9.85 -15.46
C LEU A 572 35.03 -8.40 -14.99
N TYR A 573 34.13 -7.89 -14.14
CA TYR A 573 34.13 -6.48 -13.69
C TYR A 573 34.34 -6.34 -12.17
N GLY A 574 34.80 -7.40 -11.50
CA GLY A 574 35.02 -7.43 -10.07
C GLY A 574 36.01 -8.51 -9.64
N PRO A 575 36.25 -8.68 -8.33
CA PRO A 575 37.31 -9.55 -7.81
C PRO A 575 37.06 -11.05 -8.03
N ILE A 576 38.15 -11.83 -8.20
CA ILE A 576 38.20 -13.30 -8.39
C ILE A 576 39.15 -13.95 -7.38
N TRP A 577 38.81 -15.16 -6.93
CA TRP A 577 39.58 -15.96 -5.97
C TRP A 577 39.64 -17.42 -6.39
N GLY A 578 40.78 -18.09 -6.16
CA GLY A 578 40.98 -19.53 -6.43
C GLY A 578 41.85 -19.89 -7.65
N LEU A 579 42.45 -18.89 -8.32
CA LEU A 579 43.34 -19.07 -9.48
C LEU A 579 44.55 -18.13 -9.40
N THR A 580 45.66 -18.47 -10.08
CA THR A 580 46.85 -17.60 -10.21
C THR A 580 46.80 -16.85 -11.54
N LYS A 581 46.93 -15.51 -11.51
CA LYS A 581 47.01 -14.70 -12.75
C LYS A 581 48.43 -14.77 -13.35
N SER A 582 48.54 -15.06 -14.63
CA SER A 582 49.81 -15.20 -15.36
C SER A 582 49.66 -14.65 -16.78
N GLY A 583 50.17 -13.43 -17.00
CA GLY A 583 49.92 -12.65 -18.21
C GLY A 583 48.43 -12.34 -18.38
N ASP A 584 47.91 -12.61 -19.58
CA ASP A 584 46.49 -12.46 -19.94
C ASP A 584 45.64 -13.70 -19.63
N SER A 585 46.22 -14.70 -18.96
CA SER A 585 45.58 -15.97 -18.63
C SER A 585 45.53 -16.25 -17.14
N TYR A 586 44.66 -17.18 -16.75
CA TYR A 586 44.60 -17.71 -15.39
C TYR A 586 45.06 -19.17 -15.39
N ALA A 587 45.93 -19.51 -14.43
CA ALA A 587 46.47 -20.84 -14.22
C ALA A 587 46.04 -21.40 -12.86
N PHE A 588 46.45 -22.63 -12.56
CA PHE A 588 46.22 -23.24 -11.26
C PHE A 588 46.73 -22.36 -10.10
N PRO A 589 46.10 -22.46 -8.91
CA PRO A 589 46.65 -21.83 -7.72
C PRO A 589 48.01 -22.44 -7.36
N SER A 590 48.89 -21.68 -6.70
CA SER A 590 50.31 -22.04 -6.46
C SER A 590 50.56 -23.32 -5.66
N TRP A 591 49.52 -23.96 -5.14
CA TRP A 591 49.57 -25.21 -4.36
C TRP A 591 49.02 -26.42 -5.15
N LEU A 592 48.62 -26.21 -6.41
CA LEU A 592 48.05 -27.24 -7.28
C LEU A 592 48.72 -27.15 -8.65
N ASP A 593 49.46 -28.18 -9.06
CA ASP A 593 50.17 -28.16 -10.34
C ASP A 593 49.51 -29.05 -11.41
N SER A 594 48.55 -29.89 -11.01
CA SER A 594 47.84 -30.81 -11.91
C SER A 594 46.44 -31.16 -11.40
N LEU A 595 45.57 -31.61 -12.31
CA LEU A 595 44.21 -32.06 -12.00
C LEU A 595 43.97 -33.48 -12.55
N PRO A 596 43.91 -34.52 -11.69
CA PRO A 596 43.70 -35.91 -12.13
C PRO A 596 42.34 -36.14 -12.82
N ALA A 597 42.24 -37.26 -13.55
CA ALA A 597 40.99 -37.67 -14.20
C ALA A 597 39.81 -37.72 -13.22
N GLY A 598 38.69 -37.12 -13.59
CA GLY A 598 37.46 -37.05 -12.81
C GLY A 598 37.49 -36.09 -11.62
N LYS A 599 38.57 -35.33 -11.40
CA LYS A 599 38.68 -34.33 -10.32
C LYS A 599 38.30 -32.94 -10.81
N SER A 600 37.89 -32.10 -9.86
CA SER A 600 37.41 -30.75 -10.11
C SER A 600 38.16 -29.71 -9.29
N LEU A 601 38.27 -28.51 -9.85
CA LEU A 601 38.76 -27.29 -9.21
C LEU A 601 37.62 -26.27 -9.17
N GLU A 602 37.37 -25.65 -8.01
CA GLU A 602 36.38 -24.58 -7.84
C GLU A 602 37.05 -23.23 -7.62
N PHE A 603 36.54 -22.19 -8.27
CA PHE A 603 36.91 -20.80 -8.03
C PHE A 603 35.67 -19.89 -8.04
N VAL A 604 35.78 -18.69 -7.44
CA VAL A 604 34.63 -17.80 -7.24
C VAL A 604 34.95 -16.36 -7.65
N TYR A 605 33.94 -15.63 -8.13
CA TYR A 605 34.07 -14.20 -8.42
C TYR A 605 32.78 -13.43 -8.13
N ILE A 606 32.93 -12.13 -7.85
CA ILE A 606 31.83 -11.22 -7.54
C ILE A 606 31.86 -10.04 -8.50
N HIS A 607 30.76 -9.76 -9.19
CA HIS A 607 30.66 -8.56 -10.03
C HIS A 607 29.20 -8.19 -10.28
N SER A 608 28.99 -7.02 -10.89
CA SER A 608 27.66 -6.44 -11.01
C SER A 608 26.92 -6.76 -12.33
N ALA A 609 27.23 -7.89 -12.94
CA ALA A 609 26.74 -8.27 -14.27
C ALA A 609 26.36 -9.76 -14.28
N SER A 610 25.85 -10.24 -15.42
CA SER A 610 25.73 -11.67 -15.71
C SER A 610 27.08 -12.36 -15.69
N ALA A 611 27.11 -13.67 -15.46
CA ALA A 611 28.32 -14.50 -15.38
C ALA A 611 29.37 -14.10 -16.43
N ALA A 612 30.63 -13.99 -16.00
CA ALA A 612 31.77 -13.78 -16.87
C ALA A 612 31.95 -14.98 -17.81
N ASP A 613 32.40 -14.71 -19.04
CA ASP A 613 32.66 -15.75 -20.04
C ASP A 613 33.97 -16.45 -19.67
N VAL A 614 33.90 -17.74 -19.34
CA VAL A 614 35.06 -18.57 -18.97
C VAL A 614 35.27 -19.67 -20.01
N SER A 615 36.46 -19.76 -20.58
CA SER A 615 36.84 -20.80 -21.54
C SER A 615 38.25 -21.34 -21.29
N VAL A 616 38.50 -22.56 -21.76
CA VAL A 616 39.85 -23.15 -21.76
C VAL A 616 40.61 -22.63 -22.98
N SER A 617 41.74 -21.97 -22.76
CA SER A 617 42.59 -21.45 -23.84
C SER A 617 43.64 -22.46 -24.29
N SER A 618 44.30 -23.13 -23.34
CA SER A 618 45.22 -24.23 -23.61
C SER A 618 45.34 -25.15 -22.40
N TYR A 619 45.77 -26.37 -22.65
CA TYR A 619 46.06 -27.36 -21.63
C TYR A 619 46.92 -28.48 -22.20
N THR A 620 47.58 -29.23 -21.32
CA THR A 620 48.29 -30.46 -21.65
C THR A 620 47.58 -31.64 -20.98
N LEU A 621 47.42 -32.75 -21.72
CA LEU A 621 46.99 -34.03 -21.16
C LEU A 621 48.16 -34.99 -21.17
N ALA A 622 48.71 -35.25 -19.99
CA ALA A 622 49.76 -36.24 -19.78
C ALA A 622 49.15 -37.64 -19.69
#